data_AF-A0A958K0Q5-F1
#
_entry.id   AF-A0A958K0Q5-F1
#
_cell.length_a   1.000
_cell.length_b   1.000
_cell.length_c   1.000
_cell.angle_alpha   90.00
_cell.angle_beta   90.00
_cell.angle_gamma   90.00
#
_symmetry.space_group_name_H-M   'P 1'
#
loop_
_entity.id
_entity.type
_entity.pdbx_description
1 polymer ?
#
loop_
_entity_poly.entity_id
_entity_poly.type
_entity_poly.pdbx_seq_one_letter_code
_entity_poly.pdbx_strand_id
1 'polypeptide(L)'
;MQPTSNQPKSVFRRAQEGVNVREELVRLDVLLEQLKVEYESLFLGISQHPPDTLHNEVKRQMRLLGKAPSKSSQMNYTFRTLQSRYHSYNNYWARTNRERDAGTYYRDVFKANLRERQLREDAEAMSAKGQVKKGFEVLYQSYCSALEKQTGAKQDVDFDRFQKALMQRAKQFREQHGKQKLTFKVVVKEGKVSVQARAKKATRAEPIAQAAAERGEERRSPVRRGVASVAS
;
A
#
# COMPACT_ATOMS: atom_id res chain seq x y z
N MET A 1 15.70 -69.20 -49.62
CA MET A 1 16.23 -69.28 -48.25
C MET A 1 16.32 -67.87 -47.67
N GLN A 2 15.54 -67.62 -46.62
CA GLN A 2 15.62 -66.59 -45.56
C GLN A 2 15.96 -65.12 -45.93
N PRO A 3 15.06 -64.14 -45.69
CA PRO A 3 15.39 -62.72 -45.69
C PRO A 3 16.16 -62.36 -44.40
N THR A 4 17.29 -61.67 -44.55
CA THR A 4 18.07 -61.14 -43.42
C THR A 4 17.34 -59.96 -42.79
N SER A 5 16.51 -60.28 -41.81
CA SER A 5 15.92 -59.36 -40.84
C SER A 5 17.02 -58.59 -40.10
N ASN A 6 17.38 -57.41 -40.61
CA ASN A 6 18.14 -56.39 -39.89
C ASN A 6 17.21 -55.69 -38.88
N GLN A 7 16.84 -56.42 -37.82
CA GLN A 7 16.23 -55.83 -36.63
C GLN A 7 17.32 -55.03 -35.91
N PRO A 8 17.15 -53.71 -35.68
CA PRO A 8 18.14 -52.94 -34.95
C PRO A 8 18.25 -53.49 -33.53
N LYS A 9 19.37 -54.16 -33.25
CA LYS A 9 19.77 -54.48 -31.88
C LYS A 9 19.75 -53.18 -31.07
N SER A 10 18.84 -53.11 -30.11
CA SER A 10 19.07 -52.52 -28.79
C SER A 10 18.84 -51.01 -28.56
N VAL A 11 17.62 -50.52 -28.83
CA VAL A 11 17.11 -49.36 -28.06
C VAL A 11 17.10 -49.69 -26.55
N PHE A 12 16.88 -50.97 -26.22
CA PHE A 12 16.93 -51.51 -24.86
C PHE A 12 18.32 -51.47 -24.20
N ARG A 13 19.43 -51.59 -24.97
CA ARG A 13 20.80 -51.55 -24.42
C ARG A 13 21.27 -50.10 -24.21
N ARG A 14 20.83 -49.17 -25.08
CA ARG A 14 20.98 -47.72 -24.83
C ARG A 14 20.23 -47.23 -23.57
N ALA A 15 19.20 -47.95 -23.13
CA ALA A 15 18.53 -47.69 -21.86
C ALA A 15 19.21 -48.34 -20.64
N GLN A 16 20.20 -49.23 -20.84
CA GLN A 16 20.97 -49.86 -19.76
C GLN A 16 22.29 -49.13 -19.43
N GLU A 17 22.70 -48.18 -20.25
CA GLU A 17 23.86 -47.32 -20.01
C GLU A 17 23.41 -45.95 -19.45
N GLY A 18 23.43 -45.79 -18.13
CA GLY A 18 23.76 -44.49 -17.52
C GLY A 18 22.68 -43.62 -16.88
N VAL A 19 21.40 -44.00 -16.78
CA VAL A 19 20.47 -43.28 -15.90
C VAL A 19 20.62 -43.80 -14.48
N ASN A 20 21.43 -43.12 -13.67
CA ASN A 20 21.55 -43.45 -12.26
C ASN A 20 20.23 -43.07 -11.56
N VAL A 21 19.35 -44.06 -11.39
CA VAL A 21 18.02 -43.89 -10.76
C VAL A 21 18.13 -43.17 -9.40
N ARG A 22 19.23 -43.38 -8.67
CA ARG A 22 19.47 -42.67 -7.40
C ARG A 22 19.62 -41.16 -7.61
N GLU A 23 20.44 -40.75 -8.57
CA GLU A 23 20.68 -39.33 -8.86
C GLU A 23 19.40 -38.65 -9.36
N GLU A 24 18.64 -39.33 -10.22
CA GLU A 24 17.36 -38.79 -10.70
C GLU A 24 16.31 -38.66 -9.59
N LEU A 25 16.33 -39.55 -8.59
CA LEU A 25 15.47 -39.40 -7.39
C LEU A 25 15.87 -38.17 -6.56
N VAL A 26 17.17 -37.92 -6.38
CA VAL A 26 17.66 -36.71 -5.71
C VAL A 26 17.27 -35.46 -6.50
N ARG A 27 17.43 -35.50 -7.83
CA ARG A 27 17.02 -34.41 -8.72
C ARG A 27 15.52 -34.14 -8.63
N LEU A 28 14.69 -35.18 -8.61
CA LEU A 28 13.24 -35.03 -8.46
C LEU A 28 12.87 -34.34 -7.14
N ASP A 29 13.54 -34.67 -6.02
CA ASP A 29 13.31 -34.01 -4.73
C ASP A 29 13.64 -32.51 -4.80
N VAL A 30 14.78 -32.14 -5.38
CA VAL A 30 15.17 -30.73 -5.57
C VAL A 30 14.16 -29.99 -6.44
N LEU A 31 13.77 -30.57 -7.58
CA LEU A 31 12.78 -29.97 -8.48
C LEU A 31 11.42 -29.81 -7.80
N LEU A 32 11.04 -30.75 -6.93
CA LEU A 32 9.78 -30.70 -6.19
C LEU A 32 9.78 -29.57 -5.15
N GLU A 33 10.88 -29.36 -4.44
CA GLU A 33 11.02 -28.24 -3.50
C GLU A 33 11.07 -26.89 -4.23
N GLN A 34 11.78 -26.80 -5.35
CA GLN A 34 11.76 -25.61 -6.20
C GLN A 34 10.34 -25.28 -6.69
N LEU A 35 9.60 -26.30 -7.15
CA LEU A 35 8.23 -26.12 -7.61
C LEU A 35 7.33 -25.57 -6.51
N LYS A 36 7.50 -26.06 -5.28
CA LYS A 36 6.79 -25.55 -4.11
C LYS A 36 7.11 -24.08 -3.84
N VAL A 37 8.39 -23.70 -3.85
CA VAL A 37 8.81 -22.31 -3.63
C VAL A 37 8.20 -21.37 -4.67
N GLU A 38 8.19 -21.78 -5.94
CA GLU A 38 7.61 -20.97 -7.02
C GLU A 38 6.10 -20.78 -6.88
N TYR A 39 5.35 -21.83 -6.49
CA TYR A 39 3.93 -21.70 -6.19
C TYR A 39 3.67 -20.81 -4.97
N GLU A 40 4.49 -20.89 -3.92
CA GLU A 40 4.37 -20.00 -2.77
C GLU A 40 4.67 -18.54 -3.16
N SER A 41 5.67 -18.30 -4.01
CA SER A 41 5.98 -16.99 -4.59
C SER A 41 4.81 -16.41 -5.40
N LEU A 42 4.13 -17.25 -6.18
CA LEU A 42 2.89 -16.90 -6.89
C LEU A 42 1.77 -16.52 -5.91
N PHE A 43 1.56 -17.29 -4.84
CA PHE A 43 0.52 -17.01 -3.84
C PHE A 43 0.83 -15.81 -2.96
N LEU A 44 2.10 -15.47 -2.81
CA LEU A 44 2.55 -14.22 -2.19
C LEU A 44 2.31 -13.01 -3.12
N GLY A 45 2.15 -13.24 -4.42
CA GLY A 45 2.04 -12.21 -5.45
C GLY A 45 3.39 -11.63 -5.88
N ILE A 46 4.50 -12.34 -5.61
CA ILE A 46 5.85 -11.95 -6.07
C ILE A 46 6.01 -12.34 -7.54
N SER A 47 5.64 -13.58 -7.88
CA SER A 47 5.51 -14.03 -9.27
C SER A 47 4.10 -13.76 -9.79
N GLN A 48 3.99 -13.41 -11.07
CA GLN A 48 2.72 -13.18 -11.75
C GLN A 48 2.17 -14.43 -12.45
N HIS A 49 3.04 -15.38 -12.81
CA HIS A 49 2.68 -16.50 -13.68
C HIS A 49 2.89 -17.85 -12.98
N PRO A 50 2.00 -18.84 -13.19
CA PRO A 50 2.21 -20.19 -12.69
C PRO A 50 3.52 -20.82 -13.22
N PRO A 51 4.21 -21.65 -12.41
CA PRO A 51 5.45 -22.32 -12.80
C PRO A 51 5.19 -23.56 -13.67
N ASP A 52 4.48 -23.39 -14.80
CA ASP A 52 4.03 -24.49 -15.67
C ASP A 52 5.20 -25.30 -16.25
N THR A 53 6.30 -24.63 -16.61
CA THR A 53 7.51 -25.27 -17.13
C THR A 53 8.10 -26.24 -16.11
N LEU A 54 8.28 -25.79 -14.87
CA LEU A 54 8.81 -26.59 -13.77
C LEU A 54 7.83 -27.68 -13.33
N HIS A 55 6.52 -27.40 -13.34
CA HIS A 55 5.50 -28.41 -13.03
C HIS A 55 5.51 -29.56 -14.05
N ASN A 56 5.65 -29.23 -15.33
CA ASN A 56 5.75 -30.20 -16.41
C ASN A 56 7.06 -31.00 -16.36
N GLU A 57 8.18 -30.36 -15.98
CA GLU A 57 9.45 -31.04 -15.71
C GLU A 57 9.29 -32.10 -14.62
N VAL A 58 8.74 -31.73 -13.46
CA VAL A 58 8.48 -32.67 -12.34
C VAL A 58 7.59 -33.83 -12.80
N LYS A 59 6.49 -33.54 -13.53
CA LYS A 59 5.62 -34.57 -14.10
C LYS A 59 6.36 -35.51 -15.04
N ARG A 60 7.25 -34.98 -15.89
CA ARG A 60 8.06 -35.80 -16.80
C ARG A 60 8.98 -36.72 -16.02
N GLN A 61 9.71 -36.19 -15.03
CA GLN A 61 10.61 -36.97 -14.19
C GLN A 61 9.89 -38.08 -13.41
N MET A 62 8.72 -37.79 -12.84
CA MET A 62 7.89 -38.79 -12.18
C MET A 62 7.47 -39.92 -13.12
N ARG A 63 7.10 -39.61 -14.38
CA ARG A 63 6.73 -40.63 -15.38
C ARG A 63 7.92 -41.49 -15.80
N LEU A 64 9.11 -40.88 -15.95
CA LEU A 64 10.33 -41.60 -16.32
C LEU A 64 10.76 -42.55 -15.21
N LEU A 65 10.83 -42.05 -13.96
CA LEU A 65 11.17 -42.85 -12.79
C LEU A 65 10.15 -43.96 -12.49
N GLY A 66 8.87 -43.71 -12.73
CA GLY A 66 7.82 -44.72 -12.58
C GLY A 66 7.88 -45.87 -13.60
N LYS A 67 8.54 -45.66 -14.76
CA LYS A 67 8.75 -46.68 -15.79
C LYS A 67 10.11 -47.37 -15.68
N ALA A 68 11.02 -46.85 -14.86
CA ALA A 68 12.35 -47.39 -14.72
C ALA A 68 12.31 -48.79 -14.07
N PRO A 69 13.05 -49.80 -14.58
CA PRO A 69 13.13 -51.11 -13.95
C PRO A 69 13.70 -50.97 -12.53
N SER A 70 12.87 -51.16 -11.51
CA SER A 70 13.30 -50.95 -10.13
C SER A 70 14.24 -52.05 -9.66
N LYS A 71 15.50 -51.71 -9.38
CA LYS A 71 16.49 -52.69 -8.88
C LYS A 71 16.60 -52.77 -7.36
N SER A 72 15.98 -51.85 -6.59
CA SER A 72 16.10 -51.80 -5.13
C SER A 72 14.81 -51.36 -4.42
N SER A 73 14.46 -52.05 -3.33
CA SER A 73 13.33 -51.73 -2.45
C SER A 73 13.43 -50.31 -1.85
N GLN A 74 14.65 -49.88 -1.50
CA GLN A 74 14.90 -48.55 -0.94
C GLN A 74 14.53 -47.43 -1.94
N MET A 75 14.95 -47.59 -3.21
CA MET A 75 14.66 -46.61 -4.26
C MET A 75 13.14 -46.51 -4.52
N ASN A 76 12.45 -47.64 -4.50
CA ASN A 76 10.99 -47.68 -4.63
C ASN A 76 10.29 -46.97 -3.48
N TYR A 77 10.77 -47.13 -2.25
CA TYR A 77 10.24 -46.42 -1.09
C TYR A 77 10.45 -44.90 -1.20
N THR A 78 11.66 -44.47 -1.55
CA THR A 78 11.96 -43.05 -1.78
C THR A 78 11.07 -42.47 -2.87
N PHE A 79 10.95 -43.15 -4.01
CA PHE A 79 10.08 -42.72 -5.11
C PHE A 79 8.61 -42.59 -4.66
N ARG A 80 8.07 -43.60 -3.95
CA ARG A 80 6.69 -43.56 -3.43
C ARG A 80 6.48 -42.39 -2.45
N THR A 81 7.49 -42.08 -1.64
CA THR A 81 7.46 -40.94 -0.72
C THR A 81 7.40 -39.61 -1.47
N LEU A 82 8.26 -39.43 -2.48
CA LEU A 82 8.26 -38.24 -3.34
C LEU A 82 6.95 -38.11 -4.12
N GLN A 83 6.42 -39.24 -4.60
CA GLN A 83 5.12 -39.29 -5.27
C GLN A 83 4.01 -38.83 -4.32
N SER A 84 3.94 -39.34 -3.09
CA SER A 84 2.95 -38.91 -2.10
C SER A 84 3.06 -37.41 -1.79
N ARG A 85 4.28 -36.90 -1.60
CA ARG A 85 4.55 -35.47 -1.36
C ARG A 85 4.06 -34.62 -2.54
N TYR A 86 4.37 -35.02 -3.77
CA TYR A 86 3.90 -34.34 -4.97
C TYR A 86 2.37 -34.27 -5.03
N HIS A 87 1.66 -35.37 -4.79
CA HIS A 87 0.18 -35.37 -4.83
C HIS A 87 -0.40 -34.43 -3.75
N SER A 88 0.19 -34.44 -2.55
CA SER A 88 -0.22 -33.54 -1.47
C SER A 88 -0.07 -32.07 -1.86
N TYR A 89 1.08 -31.71 -2.44
CA TYR A 89 1.33 -30.36 -2.92
C TYR A 89 0.45 -29.98 -4.10
N ASN A 90 0.29 -30.86 -5.09
CA ASN A 90 -0.53 -30.62 -6.26
C ASN A 90 -2.01 -30.39 -5.88
N ASN A 91 -2.54 -31.16 -4.92
CA ASN A 91 -3.89 -30.97 -4.42
C ASN A 91 -4.04 -29.65 -3.66
N TYR A 92 -3.04 -29.28 -2.86
CA TYR A 92 -2.98 -27.99 -2.19
C TYR A 92 -2.96 -26.83 -3.20
N TRP A 93 -2.07 -26.85 -4.19
CA TRP A 93 -1.99 -25.81 -5.22
C TRP A 93 -3.28 -25.71 -6.03
N ALA A 94 -3.88 -26.83 -6.41
CA ALA A 94 -5.16 -26.83 -7.12
C ALA A 94 -6.29 -26.23 -6.29
N ARG A 95 -6.35 -26.53 -4.98
CA ARG A 95 -7.33 -25.93 -4.07
C ARG A 95 -7.08 -24.43 -3.90
N THR A 96 -5.84 -24.03 -3.63
CA THR A 96 -5.47 -22.61 -3.45
C THR A 96 -5.74 -21.80 -4.72
N ASN A 97 -5.43 -22.32 -5.90
CA ASN A 97 -5.76 -21.64 -7.16
C ASN A 97 -7.27 -21.45 -7.32
N ARG A 98 -8.08 -22.46 -7.02
CA ARG A 98 -9.55 -22.29 -7.03
C ARG A 98 -10.03 -21.24 -6.04
N GLU A 99 -9.48 -21.21 -4.83
CA GLU A 99 -9.80 -20.18 -3.83
C GLU A 99 -9.40 -18.78 -4.31
N ARG A 100 -8.28 -18.66 -5.03
CA ARG A 100 -7.80 -17.39 -5.62
C ARG A 100 -8.70 -16.93 -6.77
N ASP A 101 -9.04 -17.83 -7.68
CA ASP A 101 -9.91 -17.55 -8.83
C ASP A 101 -11.34 -17.18 -8.37
N ALA A 102 -11.82 -17.81 -7.30
CA ALA A 102 -13.10 -17.46 -6.67
C ALA A 102 -13.03 -16.17 -5.81
N GLY A 103 -11.84 -15.61 -5.59
CA GLY A 103 -11.63 -14.44 -4.73
C GLY A 103 -11.81 -14.72 -3.22
N THR A 104 -11.87 -15.99 -2.81
CA THR A 104 -12.07 -16.40 -1.42
C THR A 104 -10.77 -16.73 -0.68
N TYR A 105 -9.61 -16.64 -1.36
CA TYR A 105 -8.32 -16.94 -0.75
C TYR A 105 -8.07 -16.03 0.44
N TYR A 106 -7.94 -16.62 1.63
CA TYR A 106 -7.91 -15.91 2.91
C TYR A 106 -6.92 -14.74 2.93
N ARG A 107 -5.72 -14.90 2.35
CA ARG A 107 -4.70 -13.84 2.34
C ARG A 107 -5.11 -12.65 1.48
N ASP A 108 -5.78 -12.89 0.35
CA ASP A 108 -6.21 -11.84 -0.56
C ASP A 108 -7.45 -11.13 -0.01
N VAL A 109 -8.41 -11.87 0.54
CA VAL A 109 -9.57 -11.32 1.25
C VAL A 109 -9.13 -10.49 2.47
N PHE A 110 -8.20 -11.00 3.27
CA PHE A 110 -7.67 -10.28 4.43
C PHE A 110 -6.96 -8.99 4.01
N LYS A 111 -6.11 -9.03 2.97
CA LYS A 111 -5.45 -7.84 2.43
C LYS A 111 -6.47 -6.84 1.86
N ALA A 112 -7.50 -7.30 1.16
CA ALA A 112 -8.55 -6.46 0.62
C ALA A 112 -9.34 -5.76 1.74
N ASN A 113 -9.77 -6.51 2.76
CA ASN A 113 -10.46 -5.97 3.94
C ASN A 113 -9.60 -4.97 4.71
N LEU A 114 -8.29 -5.23 4.84
CA LEU A 114 -7.37 -4.31 5.50
C LEU A 114 -7.24 -2.99 4.72
N ARG A 115 -7.09 -3.06 3.39
CA ARG A 115 -7.07 -1.86 2.52
C ARG A 115 -8.37 -1.10 2.60
N GLU A 116 -9.51 -1.78 2.56
CA GLU A 116 -10.82 -1.14 2.66
C GLU A 116 -10.97 -0.42 4.02
N ARG A 117 -10.56 -1.07 5.11
CA ARG A 117 -10.55 -0.45 6.43
C ARG A 117 -9.67 0.79 6.47
N GLN A 118 -8.45 0.72 5.94
CA GLN A 118 -7.54 1.87 5.87
C GLN A 118 -8.15 3.02 5.06
N LEU A 119 -8.72 2.72 3.89
CA LEU A 119 -9.39 3.72 3.06
C LEU A 119 -10.58 4.38 3.79
N ARG A 120 -11.33 3.62 4.59
CA ARG A 120 -12.41 4.16 5.44
C ARG A 120 -11.85 5.07 6.53
N GLU A 121 -10.82 4.63 7.25
CA GLU A 121 -10.17 5.43 8.29
C GLU A 121 -9.56 6.73 7.71
N ASP A 122 -8.92 6.65 6.54
CA ASP A 122 -8.39 7.81 5.81
C ASP A 122 -9.49 8.74 5.32
N ALA A 123 -10.59 8.19 4.79
CA ALA A 123 -11.76 8.97 4.39
C ALA A 123 -12.43 9.67 5.59
N GLU A 124 -12.52 8.99 6.74
CA GLU A 124 -13.01 9.58 7.99
C GLU A 124 -12.09 10.68 8.51
N ALA A 125 -10.77 10.48 8.43
CA ALA A 125 -9.78 11.50 8.76
C ALA A 125 -9.84 12.71 7.83
N MET A 126 -10.09 12.49 6.54
CA MET A 126 -10.25 13.55 5.53
C MET A 126 -11.62 14.24 5.58
N SER A 127 -12.63 13.60 6.16
CA SER A 127 -13.95 14.18 6.38
C SER A 127 -13.88 15.46 7.23
N ALA A 128 -14.86 16.36 7.06
CA ALA A 128 -14.93 17.61 7.82
C ALA A 128 -14.86 17.38 9.34
N LYS A 129 -15.47 16.30 9.85
CA LYS A 129 -15.39 15.93 11.27
C LYS A 129 -13.98 15.48 11.67
N GLY A 130 -13.30 14.69 10.83
CA GLY A 130 -11.93 14.24 11.05
C GLY A 130 -10.92 15.40 11.03
N GLN A 131 -11.05 16.33 10.08
CA GLN A 131 -10.22 17.53 10.02
C GLN A 131 -10.39 18.43 11.26
N VAL A 132 -11.63 18.58 11.74
CA VAL A 132 -11.92 19.32 12.97
C VAL A 132 -11.29 18.64 14.19
N LYS A 133 -11.43 17.31 14.32
CA LYS A 133 -10.79 16.54 15.39
C LYS A 133 -9.27 16.67 15.39
N LYS A 134 -8.64 16.53 14.23
CA LYS A 134 -7.18 16.74 14.05
C LYS A 134 -6.76 18.17 14.43
N GLY A 135 -7.58 19.17 14.11
CA GLY A 135 -7.37 20.54 14.56
C GLY A 135 -7.39 20.70 16.08
N PHE A 136 -8.33 20.02 16.76
CA PHE A 136 -8.40 19.98 18.23
C PHE A 136 -7.18 19.27 18.85
N GLU A 137 -6.74 18.16 18.27
CA GLU A 137 -5.56 17.41 18.73
C GLU A 137 -4.27 18.24 18.65
N VAL A 138 -4.05 18.98 17.55
CA VAL A 138 -2.88 19.86 17.41
C VAL A 138 -2.89 20.98 18.46
N LEU A 139 -4.06 21.58 18.72
CA LEU A 139 -4.20 22.61 19.76
C LEU A 139 -3.95 22.04 21.15
N TYR A 140 -4.43 20.82 21.41
CA TYR A 140 -4.22 20.12 22.66
C TYR A 140 -2.73 19.79 22.89
N GLN A 141 -2.05 19.24 21.87
CA GLN A 141 -0.60 18.98 21.94
C GLN A 141 0.18 20.27 22.19
N SER A 142 -0.14 21.35 21.48
CA SER A 142 0.48 22.66 21.72
C SER A 142 0.20 23.21 23.12
N TYR A 143 -0.95 22.89 23.71
CA TYR A 143 -1.31 23.28 25.07
C TYR A 143 -0.51 22.50 26.11
N CYS A 144 -0.43 21.17 25.99
CA CYS A 144 0.35 20.32 26.89
C CYS A 144 1.84 20.63 26.82
N SER A 145 2.41 20.79 25.61
CA SER A 145 3.81 21.17 25.47
C SER A 145 4.13 22.56 26.02
N ALA A 146 3.17 23.49 25.99
CA ALA A 146 3.34 24.79 26.63
C ALA A 146 3.27 24.69 28.17
N LEU A 147 2.39 23.83 28.71
CA LEU A 147 2.29 23.58 30.15
C LEU A 147 3.55 22.87 30.68
N GLU A 148 4.06 21.87 29.98
CA GLU A 148 5.29 21.16 30.34
C GLU A 148 6.48 22.13 30.42
N LYS A 149 6.64 23.03 29.44
CA LYS A 149 7.71 24.04 29.45
C LYS A 149 7.62 25.03 30.59
N GLN A 150 6.41 25.27 31.09
CA GLN A 150 6.15 26.29 32.10
C GLN A 150 6.17 25.74 33.53
N THR A 151 5.77 24.47 33.69
CA THR A 151 5.65 23.81 35.00
C THR A 151 6.76 22.78 35.26
N GLY A 152 7.55 22.42 34.25
CA GLY A 152 8.64 21.43 34.35
C GLY A 152 8.19 19.98 34.52
N ALA A 153 6.87 19.73 34.64
CA ALA A 153 6.27 18.42 34.85
C ALA A 153 5.19 18.13 33.81
N LYS A 154 5.07 16.86 33.42
CA LYS A 154 4.03 16.37 32.52
C LYS A 154 2.69 16.40 33.22
N GLN A 155 1.77 17.26 32.79
CA GLN A 155 0.40 17.24 33.26
C GLN A 155 -0.43 16.32 32.37
N ASP A 156 -1.06 15.32 32.99
CA ASP A 156 -2.02 14.44 32.34
C ASP A 156 -3.38 15.13 32.28
N VAL A 157 -3.59 15.93 31.24
CA VAL A 157 -4.87 16.59 30.99
C VAL A 157 -5.75 15.64 30.16
N ASP A 158 -7.04 15.56 30.46
CA ASP A 158 -7.96 14.74 29.66
C ASP A 158 -8.39 15.49 28.39
N PHE A 159 -8.17 14.87 27.22
CA PHE A 159 -8.51 15.42 25.91
C PHE A 159 -10.01 15.73 25.77
N ASP A 160 -10.89 14.89 26.30
CA ASP A 160 -12.35 15.07 26.17
C ASP A 160 -12.83 16.30 26.95
N ARG A 161 -12.28 16.50 28.16
CA ARG A 161 -12.56 17.70 28.97
C ARG A 161 -12.04 18.96 28.29
N PHE A 162 -10.85 18.90 27.68
CA PHE A 162 -10.29 20.01 26.91
C PHE A 162 -11.15 20.35 25.69
N GLN A 163 -11.60 19.35 24.93
CA GLN A 163 -12.45 19.54 23.76
C GLN A 163 -13.79 20.19 24.14
N LYS A 164 -14.45 19.69 25.20
CA LYS A 164 -15.71 20.27 25.71
C LYS A 164 -15.54 21.72 26.14
N ALA A 165 -14.49 22.03 26.91
CA ALA A 165 -14.20 23.39 27.36
C ALA A 165 -13.92 24.36 26.19
N LEU A 166 -13.21 23.89 25.16
CA LEU A 166 -12.90 24.70 23.99
C LEU A 166 -14.13 24.92 23.10
N MET A 167 -15.00 23.91 22.94
CA MET A 167 -16.30 24.05 22.25
C MET A 167 -17.22 25.04 22.97
N GLN A 168 -17.28 24.99 24.30
CA GLN A 168 -18.09 25.91 25.09
C GLN A 168 -17.60 27.36 24.95
N ARG A 169 -16.28 27.56 24.99
CA ARG A 169 -15.66 28.87 24.72
C ARG A 169 -15.90 29.34 23.29
N ALA A 170 -15.85 28.45 22.30
CA ALA A 170 -16.14 28.77 20.91
C ALA A 170 -17.60 29.23 20.71
N LYS A 171 -18.56 28.61 21.41
CA LYS A 171 -19.97 29.00 21.40
C LYS A 171 -20.17 30.41 21.97
N GLN A 172 -19.59 30.68 23.15
CA GLN A 172 -19.62 31.99 23.78
C GLN A 172 -18.97 33.08 22.91
N PHE A 173 -17.83 32.77 22.29
CA PHE A 173 -17.14 33.73 21.40
C PHE A 173 -17.97 34.03 20.14
N ARG A 174 -18.70 33.05 19.62
CA ARG A 174 -19.59 33.22 18.47
C ARG A 174 -20.83 34.07 18.81
N GLU A 175 -21.35 33.95 20.04
CA GLU A 175 -22.44 34.80 20.54
C GLU A 175 -21.98 36.27 20.70
N GLN A 176 -20.73 36.50 21.12
CA GLN A 176 -20.19 37.85 21.32
C GLN A 176 -19.66 38.53 20.06
N HIS A 177 -19.17 37.77 19.06
CA HIS A 177 -18.48 38.34 17.87
C HIS A 177 -19.09 37.94 16.51
N GLY A 178 -20.23 37.24 16.48
CA GLY A 178 -20.93 36.86 15.25
C GLY A 178 -20.29 35.71 14.45
N LYS A 179 -20.76 35.46 13.22
CA LYS A 179 -20.36 34.33 12.35
C LYS A 179 -19.00 34.53 11.63
N GLN A 180 -17.95 34.97 12.31
CA GLN A 180 -16.60 35.09 11.70
C GLN A 180 -15.82 33.77 11.85
N LYS A 181 -14.94 33.45 10.88
CA LYS A 181 -14.04 32.29 10.98
C LYS A 181 -13.08 32.49 12.16
N LEU A 182 -13.18 31.64 13.19
CA LEU A 182 -12.30 31.69 14.36
C LEU A 182 -11.03 30.87 14.13
N THR A 183 -9.89 31.45 14.47
CA THR A 183 -8.60 30.76 14.59
C THR A 183 -8.22 30.70 16.06
N PHE A 184 -7.99 29.51 16.60
CA PHE A 184 -7.53 29.34 17.98
C PHE A 184 -6.00 29.27 18.01
N LYS A 185 -5.35 29.98 18.93
CA LYS A 185 -3.90 29.93 19.17
C LYS A 185 -3.64 29.77 20.66
N VAL A 186 -2.70 28.90 21.01
CA VAL A 186 -2.21 28.77 22.38
C VAL A 186 -1.29 29.95 22.68
N VAL A 187 -1.62 30.72 23.72
CA VAL A 187 -0.89 31.93 24.15
C VAL A 187 -0.61 31.83 25.64
N VAL A 188 0.65 32.04 25.99
CA VAL A 188 1.11 32.11 27.38
C VAL A 188 0.94 33.55 27.87
N LYS A 189 0.10 33.77 28.88
CA LYS A 189 -0.08 35.08 29.54
C LYS A 189 0.10 34.90 31.05
N GLU A 190 0.90 35.77 31.68
CA GLU A 190 1.09 35.80 33.15
C GLU A 190 1.46 34.44 33.77
N GLY A 191 2.36 33.68 33.14
CA GLY A 191 2.75 32.37 33.66
C GLY A 191 1.70 31.26 33.47
N LYS A 192 0.56 31.55 32.84
CA LYS A 192 -0.53 30.59 32.59
C LYS A 192 -0.76 30.38 31.09
N VAL A 193 -0.77 29.12 30.65
CA VAL A 193 -1.09 28.74 29.26
C VAL A 193 -2.60 28.88 29.03
N SER A 194 -3.01 29.66 28.03
CA SER A 194 -4.42 29.88 27.68
C SER A 194 -4.65 29.69 26.17
N VAL A 195 -5.79 29.13 25.78
CA VAL A 195 -6.20 29.05 24.37
C VAL A 195 -7.01 30.29 24.02
N GLN A 196 -6.48 31.16 23.17
CA GLN A 196 -7.16 32.38 22.72
C GLN A 196 -7.75 32.19 21.32
N ALA A 197 -9.00 32.64 21.15
CA ALA A 197 -9.62 32.74 19.84
C ALA A 197 -9.31 34.11 19.21
N ARG A 198 -8.97 34.12 17.92
CA ARG A 198 -8.83 35.31 17.09
C ARG A 198 -9.78 35.17 15.90
N ALA A 199 -10.57 36.19 15.61
CA ALA A 199 -11.35 36.20 14.38
C ALA A 199 -10.42 36.45 13.19
N LYS A 200 -10.44 35.55 12.19
CA LYS A 200 -9.76 35.78 10.92
C LYS A 200 -10.59 36.80 10.15
N LYS A 201 -10.21 38.08 10.22
CA LYS A 201 -10.69 39.11 9.27
C LYS A 201 -10.37 38.59 7.87
N ALA A 202 -11.38 38.48 7.01
CA ALA A 202 -11.14 38.38 5.58
C ALA A 202 -10.32 39.61 5.19
N THR A 203 -9.09 39.40 4.72
CA THR A 203 -8.27 40.45 4.12
C THR A 203 -9.05 41.00 2.94
N ARG A 204 -9.65 42.18 3.12
CA ARG A 204 -10.11 43.03 2.03
C ARG A 204 -8.87 43.36 1.22
N ALA A 205 -8.79 42.90 -0.02
CA ALA A 205 -7.83 43.44 -0.97
C ALA A 205 -8.04 44.96 -1.01
N GLU A 206 -7.02 45.72 -0.66
CA GLU A 206 -7.04 47.18 -0.80
C GLU A 206 -6.93 47.51 -2.30
N PRO A 207 -7.84 48.32 -2.86
CA PRO A 207 -7.62 48.90 -4.18
C PRO A 207 -6.56 49.99 -4.07
N ILE A 208 -5.46 49.84 -4.81
CA ILE A 208 -4.47 50.89 -5.05
C ILE A 208 -5.12 51.94 -5.95
N ALA A 209 -5.86 52.91 -5.38
CA ALA A 209 -6.31 54.09 -6.13
C ALA A 209 -6.83 55.19 -5.19
N GLN A 210 -5.95 55.89 -4.47
CA GLN A 210 -6.21 57.26 -3.98
C GLN A 210 -4.94 57.83 -3.32
N ALA A 211 -3.99 58.27 -4.15
CA ALA A 211 -2.84 59.05 -3.66
C ALA A 211 -2.30 60.09 -4.67
N ALA A 212 -3.03 60.44 -5.74
CA ALA A 212 -2.46 61.30 -6.78
C ALA A 212 -3.47 62.19 -7.51
N ALA A 213 -4.43 62.80 -6.80
CA ALA A 213 -5.25 63.86 -7.39
C ALA A 213 -5.75 64.79 -6.29
N GLU A 214 -5.02 65.90 -6.08
CA GLU A 214 -5.48 67.21 -5.58
C GLU A 214 -4.28 68.01 -5.03
N ARG A 215 -3.44 68.49 -5.95
CA ARG A 215 -2.80 69.81 -5.84
C ARG A 215 -2.22 70.17 -7.21
N GLY A 216 -2.84 71.13 -7.88
CA GLY A 216 -2.24 71.81 -9.04
C GLY A 216 -3.15 71.97 -10.27
N GLU A 217 -4.27 72.68 -10.15
CA GLU A 217 -4.62 73.68 -11.18
C GLU A 217 -3.48 74.72 -11.13
N GLU A 218 -2.77 75.07 -12.20
CA GLU A 218 -3.25 75.84 -13.34
C GLU A 218 -2.06 76.05 -14.29
N ARG A 219 -2.26 75.91 -15.62
CA ARG A 219 -1.82 76.83 -16.71
C ARG A 219 -1.48 76.13 -18.03
N ARG A 220 -2.39 76.38 -18.98
CA ARG A 220 -2.17 76.84 -20.36
C ARG A 220 -1.50 75.92 -21.40
N SER A 221 -2.37 75.53 -22.33
CA SER A 221 -2.25 75.70 -23.80
C SER A 221 -1.54 74.66 -24.68
N PRO A 222 -1.99 74.55 -25.96
CA PRO A 222 -1.99 73.29 -26.70
C PRO A 222 -1.16 73.32 -27.98
N VAL A 223 -0.46 72.23 -28.35
CA VAL A 223 0.13 72.11 -29.70
C VAL A 223 0.18 70.66 -30.20
N ARG A 224 -0.72 70.40 -31.16
CA ARG A 224 -0.56 69.68 -32.45
C ARG A 224 -0.13 68.20 -32.51
N ARG A 225 -0.99 67.51 -33.30
CA ARG A 225 -0.73 66.63 -34.44
C ARG A 225 -0.11 65.25 -34.16
N GLY A 226 -0.80 64.22 -34.67
CA GLY A 226 -0.07 63.19 -35.41
C GLY A 226 -0.64 61.77 -35.36
N VAL A 227 -1.62 61.50 -36.22
CA VAL A 227 -1.71 60.34 -37.14
C VAL A 227 -1.25 58.93 -36.70
N ALA A 228 -2.15 57.97 -37.00
CA ALA A 228 -1.90 56.69 -37.69
C ALA A 228 -1.32 55.53 -36.84
N SER A 229 -1.60 54.24 -37.08
CA SER A 229 -2.44 53.51 -38.03
C SER A 229 -2.23 52.00 -37.74
N VAL A 230 -3.34 51.25 -37.71
CA VAL A 230 -3.59 49.92 -38.33
C VAL A 230 -2.62 48.73 -38.14
N ALA A 231 -3.23 47.61 -37.69
CA ALA A 231 -3.02 46.17 -38.03
C ALA A 231 -1.62 45.55 -37.92
N SER A 232 -1.44 44.26 -37.66
CA SER A 232 -2.29 43.08 -37.90
C SER A 232 -2.13 42.04 -36.80
#